data_AF-A0A4C1UUR3-F1
#
_entry.id   AF-A0A4C1UUR3-F1
#
_cell.length_a   1.000
_cell.length_b   1.000
_cell.length_c   1.000
_cell.angle_alpha   90.00
_cell.angle_beta   90.00
_cell.angle_gamma   90.00
#
_symmetry.space_group_name_H-M   'P 1'
#
loop_
_entity.id
_entity.type
_entity.pdbx_description
1 polymer ?
#
loop_
_entity_poly.entity_id
_entity_poly.type
_entity_poly.pdbx_seq_one_letter_code
_entity_poly.pdbx_strand_id
1 'polypeptide(L)'
;MRLPIVIIREFLKINTDEDNVTSLRNQNRHIAESLDWDEVRARVCYQRRARNDLKCNPVYEVSAELYYPLTKEGYVYMELQRRPV
;
A
#
# COMPACT_ATOMS: atom_id res chain seq x y z
N MET A 1 -8.58 2.74 -19.02
CA MET A 1 -8.96 3.47 -17.78
C MET A 1 -7.72 3.59 -16.91
N ARG A 2 -7.52 4.73 -16.24
CA ARG A 2 -6.39 4.95 -15.33
C ARG A 2 -6.80 4.45 -13.94
N LEU A 3 -6.00 3.57 -13.34
CA LEU A 3 -6.29 3.06 -12.01
C LEU A 3 -6.00 4.14 -10.95
N PRO A 4 -6.71 4.11 -9.80
CA PRO A 4 -6.48 5.04 -8.71
C PRO A 4 -5.11 4.85 -8.06
N ILE A 5 -4.62 5.93 -7.46
CA ILE A 5 -3.30 6.00 -6.82
C ILE A 5 -3.44 6.23 -5.33
N VAL A 6 -2.65 5.51 -4.54
CA VAL A 6 -2.55 5.63 -3.08
C VAL A 6 -1.09 5.83 -2.67
N ILE A 7 -0.84 6.62 -1.62
CA ILE A 7 0.53 6.91 -1.15
C ILE A 7 0.65 6.48 0.31
N ILE A 8 1.34 5.36 0.55
CA ILE A 8 1.65 4.95 1.92
C ILE A 8 2.88 5.73 2.38
N ARG A 9 2.82 6.36 3.56
CA ARG A 9 3.89 7.23 4.05
C ARG A 9 4.86 6.55 4.99
N GLU A 10 6.08 7.07 5.04
CA GLU A 10 7.10 6.75 6.07
C GLU A 10 7.50 5.27 6.12
N PHE A 11 7.59 4.65 4.95
CA PHE A 11 7.91 3.23 4.79
C PHE A 11 9.42 2.98 4.68
N LEU A 12 9.93 1.83 5.12
CA LEU A 12 11.37 1.53 5.08
C LEU A 12 11.83 1.19 3.66
N LYS A 13 12.93 1.82 3.22
CA LYS A 13 13.46 1.66 1.86
C LYS A 13 14.13 0.28 1.60
N ILE A 14 14.31 -0.53 2.63
CA ILE A 14 15.00 -1.83 2.52
C ILE A 14 14.18 -2.88 1.74
N ASN A 15 12.85 -2.71 1.68
CA ASN A 15 11.97 -3.70 1.06
C ASN A 15 11.86 -3.50 -0.45
N THR A 16 11.75 -4.62 -1.16
CA THR A 16 11.44 -4.62 -2.58
C THR A 16 9.97 -4.26 -2.82
N ASP A 17 9.64 -3.91 -4.07
CA ASP A 17 8.25 -3.63 -4.45
C ASP A 17 7.35 -4.87 -4.29
N GLU A 18 7.90 -6.08 -4.41
CA GLU A 18 7.19 -7.35 -4.19
C GLU A 18 6.89 -7.57 -2.71
N ASP A 19 7.87 -7.33 -1.84
CA ASP A 19 7.68 -7.37 -0.37
C ASP A 19 6.60 -6.37 0.06
N ASN A 20 6.57 -5.19 -0.57
CA ASN A 20 5.62 -4.13 -0.31
C ASN A 20 4.18 -4.55 -0.62
N VAL A 21 3.95 -5.12 -1.81
CA VAL A 21 2.63 -5.62 -2.19
C VAL A 21 2.23 -6.82 -1.31
N THR A 22 3.18 -7.69 -1.00
CA THR A 22 2.95 -8.86 -0.15
C THR A 22 2.58 -8.48 1.28
N SER A 23 3.28 -7.50 1.86
CA SER A 23 2.99 -6.95 3.20
C SER A 23 1.61 -6.28 3.22
N LEU A 24 1.31 -5.46 2.20
CA LEU A 24 0.00 -4.84 2.05
C LEU A 24 -1.12 -5.90 2.04
N ARG A 25 -0.99 -6.94 1.23
CA ARG A 25 -1.99 -8.02 1.11
C ARG A 25 -2.13 -8.84 2.40
N ASN A 26 -1.01 -9.28 2.99
CA ASN A 26 -1.06 -10.22 4.10
C ASN A 26 -1.43 -9.56 5.44
N GLN A 27 -1.03 -8.31 5.67
CA GLN A 27 -1.23 -7.64 6.95
C GLN A 27 -2.53 -6.82 7.01
N ASN A 28 -3.15 -6.55 5.86
CA ASN A 28 -4.37 -5.73 5.77
C ASN A 28 -5.59 -6.52 5.30
N ARG A 29 -5.62 -7.84 5.53
CA ARG A 29 -6.79 -8.67 5.20
C ARG A 29 -8.09 -8.13 5.81
N HIS A 30 -8.02 -7.52 7.00
CA HIS A 30 -9.16 -6.89 7.68
C HIS A 30 -9.71 -5.65 6.95
N ILE A 31 -8.89 -4.92 6.19
CA ILE A 31 -9.33 -3.74 5.44
C ILE A 31 -10.22 -4.15 4.27
N ALA A 32 -10.01 -5.35 3.75
CA ALA A 32 -10.65 -5.84 2.54
C ALA A 32 -11.17 -7.27 2.72
N GLU A 33 -11.83 -7.54 3.86
CA GLU A 33 -12.37 -8.88 4.18
C GLU A 33 -13.37 -9.39 3.13
N SER A 34 -14.00 -8.47 2.40
CA SER A 34 -14.96 -8.78 1.33
C SER A 34 -14.37 -8.76 -0.08
N LEU A 35 -13.06 -8.50 -0.24
CA LEU A 35 -12.43 -8.46 -1.56
C LEU A 35 -11.66 -9.76 -1.85
N ASP A 36 -11.76 -10.22 -3.09
CA ASP A 36 -10.86 -11.24 -3.59
C ASP A 36 -9.51 -10.61 -3.92
N TRP A 37 -8.51 -10.90 -3.09
CA TRP A 37 -7.16 -10.40 -3.27
C TRP A 37 -6.43 -10.98 -4.48
N ASP A 38 -6.95 -12.05 -5.11
CA ASP A 38 -6.42 -12.56 -6.38
C ASP A 38 -6.96 -11.78 -7.59
N GLU A 39 -8.11 -11.11 -7.44
CA GLU A 39 -8.70 -10.24 -8.47
C GLU A 39 -8.27 -8.77 -8.31
N VAL A 40 -8.01 -8.35 -7.07
CA VAL A 40 -7.56 -7.00 -6.75
C VAL A 40 -6.14 -6.76 -7.24
N ARG A 41 -5.94 -5.66 -7.95
CA ARG A 41 -4.62 -5.21 -8.41
C ARG A 41 -4.01 -4.23 -7.41
N ALA A 42 -2.75 -4.45 -7.06
CA ALA A 42 -1.91 -3.49 -6.35
C ALA A 42 -0.47 -3.58 -6.88
N ARG A 43 0.08 -2.45 -7.31
CA ARG A 43 1.44 -2.36 -7.86
C ARG A 43 2.12 -1.10 -7.35
N VAL A 44 3.39 -1.20 -6.95
CA VAL A 44 4.23 -0.02 -6.71
C VAL A 44 4.66 0.56 -8.06
N CYS A 45 4.34 1.83 -8.32
CA CYS A 45 4.75 2.53 -9.54
C CYS A 45 6.14 3.15 -9.38
N TYR A 46 6.33 3.85 -8.27
CA TYR A 46 7.57 4.55 -7.92
C TYR A 46 7.56 4.88 -6.43
N GLN A 47 8.73 5.24 -5.91
CA GLN A 47 8.92 5.59 -4.51
C GLN A 47 9.28 7.08 -4.40
N ARG A 48 8.52 7.86 -3.62
CA ARG A 48 8.88 9.25 -3.32
C ARG A 48 9.85 9.29 -2.14
N ARG A 49 10.77 10.26 -2.15
CA ARG A 49 11.65 10.48 -0.99
C ARG A 49 10.84 10.90 0.24
N ALA A 50 11.15 10.31 1.39
CA ALA A 50 10.72 10.81 2.68
C ALA A 50 11.74 11.84 3.21
N ARG A 51 11.47 12.43 4.38
CA ARG A 51 12.44 13.34 5.04
C ARG A 51 13.69 12.60 5.54
N ASN A 52 13.53 11.32 5.89
CA ASN A 52 14.62 10.43 6.29
C ASN A 52 15.07 9.60 5.08
N ASP A 53 16.37 9.56 4.81
CA ASP A 53 16.96 8.82 3.67
C ASP A 53 16.78 7.30 3.74
N LEU A 54 16.54 6.75 4.93
CA LEU A 54 16.21 5.34 5.15
C LEU A 54 14.74 5.02 4.84
N LYS A 55 13.93 6.05 4.55
CA LYS A 55 12.50 5.91 4.31
C LYS A 55 12.09 6.39 2.93
N CYS A 56 10.95 5.89 2.47
CA CYS A 56 10.28 6.33 1.26
C CYS A 56 8.76 6.41 1.46
N ASN A 57 8.08 7.07 0.53
CA ASN A 57 6.63 7.07 0.42
C ASN A 57 6.25 6.34 -0.88
N PRO A 58 6.09 5.00 -0.85
CA PRO A 58 5.71 4.23 -2.02
C PRO A 58 4.36 4.66 -2.57
N VAL A 59 4.30 4.81 -3.88
CA VAL A 59 3.09 5.17 -4.62
C VAL A 59 2.55 3.92 -5.29
N TYR A 60 1.34 3.53 -4.91
CA TYR A 60 0.67 2.35 -5.41
C TYR A 60 -0.40 2.74 -6.43
N GLU A 61 -0.43 2.02 -7.53
CA GLU A 61 -1.58 1.92 -8.41
C GLU A 61 -2.42 0.73 -7.94
N VAL A 62 -3.67 0.98 -7.57
CA VAL A 62 -4.57 -0.01 -6.97
C VAL A 62 -5.86 -0.11 -7.76
N SER A 63 -6.58 -1.23 -7.64
CA SER A 63 -7.94 -1.33 -8.19
C SER A 63 -8.92 -0.42 -7.45
N ALA A 64 -10.04 -0.07 -8.11
CA ALA A 64 -11.04 0.83 -7.52
C ALA A 64 -11.68 0.23 -6.26
N GLU A 65 -11.83 -1.09 -6.24
CA GLU A 65 -12.38 -1.87 -5.14
C GLU A 65 -11.49 -1.76 -3.90
N LEU A 66 -10.16 -1.73 -4.07
CA LEU A 66 -9.20 -1.60 -2.98
C LEU A 66 -8.98 -0.14 -2.55
N TYR A 67 -9.13 0.81 -3.47
CA TYR A 67 -8.93 2.23 -3.17
C TYR A 67 -9.83 2.75 -2.03
N TYR A 68 -11.13 2.43 -2.09
CA TYR A 68 -12.09 2.95 -1.11
C TYR A 68 -11.82 2.43 0.31
N PRO A 69 -11.62 1.12 0.55
CA PRO A 69 -11.26 0.61 1.87
C PRO A 69 -9.97 1.20 2.43
N LEU A 70 -8.90 1.29 1.60
CA LEU A 70 -7.62 1.87 2.04
C LEU A 70 -7.77 3.32 2.50
N THR A 71 -8.49 4.14 1.73
CA THR A 71 -8.70 5.56 2.05
C THR A 71 -9.69 5.76 3.21
N LYS A 72 -10.69 4.88 3.34
CA LYS A 72 -11.64 4.88 4.45
C LYS A 72 -10.97 4.54 5.78
N GLU A 73 -10.09 3.54 5.80
CA GLU A 73 -9.34 3.18 7.01
C GLU A 73 -8.31 4.27 7.35
N GLY A 74 -7.71 4.89 6.33
CA GLY A 74 -6.75 6.00 6.48
C GLY A 74 -5.37 5.56 7.00
N TYR A 75 -5.20 4.28 7.26
CA TYR A 75 -3.92 3.67 7.59
C TYR A 75 -3.88 2.21 7.12
N VAL A 76 -2.66 1.68 7.03
CA VAL A 76 -2.38 0.28 6.71
C VAL A 76 -1.28 -0.24 7.64
N TYR A 77 -1.22 -1.56 7.79
CA TYR A 77 -0.09 -2.24 8.39
C TYR A 77 0.90 -2.63 7.30
N MET A 78 2.14 -2.21 7.51
CA MET A 78 3.26 -2.53 6.65
C MET A 78 4.44 -2.88 7.56
N GLU A 79 5.03 -4.06 7.37
CA GLU A 79 6.06 -4.59 8.29
C GLU A 79 5.65 -4.58 9.77
N LEU A 80 4.38 -4.90 10.07
CA LEU A 80 3.78 -4.84 11.40
C LEU A 80 3.65 -3.42 11.98
N GLN A 81 4.01 -2.38 11.22
CA GLN A 81 3.90 -0.99 11.63
C GLN A 81 2.71 -0.31 10.96
N ARG A 82 2.00 0.51 11.73
CA ARG A 82 0.90 1.33 11.21
C ARG A 82 1.47 2.50 10.39
N ARG A 83 1.06 2.60 9.13
CA ARG A 83 1.46 3.66 8.19
C ARG A 83 0.24 4.42 7.68
N PRO A 84 0.31 5.75 7.57
CA PRO A 84 -0.78 6.52 7.00
C PRO A 84 -0.88 6.30 5.49
N VAL A 85 -2.14 6.28 5.02
CA VAL A 85 -2.55 6.19 3.61
C VAL A 85 -2.81 7.59 3.04
#